data_AF-Q9FEQ0-F1
#
_entry.id   AF-Q9FEQ0-F1
#
_cell.length_a   1.000
_cell.length_b   1.000
_cell.length_c   1.000
_cell.angle_alpha   90.00
_cell.angle_beta   90.00
_cell.angle_gamma   90.00
#
_symmetry.space_group_name_H-M   'P 1'
#
loop_
_entity.id
_entity.type
_entity.pdbx_description
1 polymer ?
#
loop_
_entity_poly.entity_id
_entity_poly.type
_entity_poly.pdbx_seq_one_letter_code
_entity_poly.pdbx_strand_id
1 'polypeptide(L)'
;MFILSSSSSLPSPLSLSSSRVSLPPPSSSSLNLLPLSPHFQPPNLACSCSVASRSTAELLHDFKHSAHTAASADEARNHLPHSRAFLDVRSEQELLSYIRREAEAGKLPSNVAAGMEELYQNYKNAVLKSGNPKADEIVLSNMTVALDRILLDVEEPFVFSPHHKAVREPFDYYTFGQNYVRPLIDFGNSFVGNPFLFKDIEEKLHQGHNVVLISNHQTEADPAIISLLLEKTSPYIAENMIYVAGDRVIVDPLCKPFSIGRNLICVYSKKHMFDIPELAETKRKANTRSLKEMALLLRGGSQLIWIAPSGGRDRLDPSSGEWLPAPFDASSMDNMRRLIQHSGVPGHLCPLALLCYDIMPPPSKVEIEIGEKRVISFNGVGLSLAPAISFEAIAATHRNPDEAREAYSKALFDSVSMQYNVLKAAIYGRQALRASTADVSLSQPWI
;
A
#
# COMPACT_ATOMS: atom_id res chain seq x y z
N MET A 1 -21.97 -1.33 -4.82
CA MET A 1 -23.00 -0.90 -3.86
C MET A 1 -22.27 -0.21 -2.72
N PHE A 2 -22.05 1.10 -2.83
CA PHE A 2 -21.46 1.91 -1.75
C PHE A 2 -22.62 2.64 -1.07
N ILE A 3 -22.96 2.19 0.13
CA ILE A 3 -23.91 2.90 0.99
C ILE A 3 -23.09 3.95 1.75
N LEU A 4 -23.49 5.21 1.58
CA LEU A 4 -23.01 6.37 2.31
C LEU A 4 -23.56 6.30 3.74
N SER A 5 -22.69 6.33 4.74
CA SER A 5 -23.06 6.75 6.09
C SER A 5 -22.12 7.87 6.53
N SER A 6 -22.71 9.06 6.59
CA SER A 6 -22.17 10.28 7.18
C SER A 6 -22.03 10.12 8.69
N SER A 7 -20.86 10.43 9.23
CA SER A 7 -20.62 10.57 10.66
C SER A 7 -21.25 11.85 11.20
N SER A 8 -22.15 11.70 12.16
CA SER A 8 -22.59 12.77 13.07
C SER A 8 -21.88 12.60 14.41
N SER A 9 -21.47 13.72 14.97
CA SER A 9 -20.57 13.92 16.10
C SER A 9 -21.30 13.98 17.46
N LEU A 10 -20.52 13.68 18.53
CA LEU A 10 -20.66 14.10 19.95
C LEU A 10 -21.57 13.26 20.88
N PRO A 11 -21.42 13.35 22.24
CA PRO A 11 -20.23 13.05 23.05
C PRO A 11 -20.55 12.17 24.30
N SER A 12 -19.52 11.73 25.03
CA SER A 12 -19.58 10.91 26.27
C SER A 12 -20.43 11.49 27.41
N PRO A 13 -20.83 10.64 28.38
CA PRO A 13 -20.42 10.96 29.76
C PRO A 13 -19.99 9.76 30.62
N LEU A 14 -19.13 10.10 31.57
CA LEU A 14 -18.64 9.32 32.70
C LEU A 14 -19.76 8.92 33.67
N SER A 15 -19.70 7.71 34.25
CA SER A 15 -20.01 7.50 35.68
C SER A 15 -19.52 6.15 36.18
N LEU A 16 -18.91 6.18 37.37
CA LEU A 16 -18.31 5.09 38.12
C LEU A 16 -19.33 4.11 38.75
N SER A 17 -18.96 2.84 38.90
CA SER A 17 -18.59 2.23 40.21
C SER A 17 -18.95 0.74 40.37
N SER A 18 -18.01 0.04 41.01
CA SER A 18 -18.17 -1.10 41.94
C SER A 18 -18.46 -2.53 41.42
N SER A 19 -17.38 -3.27 41.21
CA SER A 19 -16.97 -4.47 41.97
C SER A 19 -18.00 -5.59 42.27
N ARG A 20 -17.80 -6.79 41.68
CA ARG A 20 -17.48 -8.01 42.44
C ARG A 20 -17.02 -9.17 41.54
N VAL A 21 -15.94 -9.78 42.00
CA VAL A 21 -15.25 -10.99 41.51
C VAL A 21 -16.04 -12.25 41.86
N SER A 22 -15.99 -13.27 40.97
CA SER A 22 -15.85 -14.70 41.30
C SER A 22 -15.70 -15.58 40.04
N LEU A 23 -14.48 -16.08 39.79
CA LEU A 23 -14.14 -17.33 39.07
C LEU A 23 -14.53 -18.56 39.94
N PRO A 24 -14.47 -19.86 39.52
CA PRO A 24 -13.66 -20.49 38.45
C PRO A 24 -14.35 -21.64 37.63
N PRO A 25 -13.63 -22.34 36.71
CA PRO A 25 -14.13 -23.37 35.76
C PRO A 25 -13.67 -24.81 36.19
N PRO A 26 -13.44 -25.84 35.32
CA PRO A 26 -14.11 -26.39 34.12
C PRO A 26 -14.44 -27.91 34.27
N SER A 27 -15.16 -28.54 33.33
CA SER A 27 -15.13 -30.02 33.15
C SER A 27 -15.56 -30.53 31.74
N SER A 28 -14.58 -31.06 31.03
CA SER A 28 -14.46 -32.38 30.38
C SER A 28 -15.66 -33.08 29.70
N SER A 29 -15.50 -33.45 28.41
CA SER A 29 -15.65 -34.81 27.81
C SER A 29 -16.00 -34.68 26.29
N SER A 30 -15.04 -34.87 25.37
CA SER A 30 -14.58 -36.12 24.73
C SER A 30 -15.61 -36.83 23.83
N LEU A 31 -15.45 -36.57 22.52
CA LEU A 31 -15.53 -37.45 21.34
C LEU A 31 -16.27 -38.80 21.47
N ASN A 32 -17.22 -39.03 20.55
CA ASN A 32 -17.31 -40.31 19.83
C ASN A 32 -17.92 -40.12 18.43
N LEU A 33 -17.22 -40.71 17.48
CA LEU A 33 -17.53 -40.88 16.06
C LEU A 33 -18.74 -41.79 15.84
N LEU A 34 -19.44 -41.61 14.71
CA LEU A 34 -19.76 -42.68 13.73
C LEU A 34 -20.49 -42.07 12.51
N PRO A 35 -20.14 -42.47 11.26
CA PRO A 35 -20.70 -41.90 10.04
C PRO A 35 -21.85 -42.75 9.46
N LEU A 36 -22.80 -42.11 8.80
CA LEU A 36 -23.79 -42.75 7.92
C LEU A 36 -23.98 -41.88 6.67
N SER A 37 -23.28 -42.25 5.59
CA SER A 37 -23.72 -42.03 4.20
C SER A 37 -24.56 -43.26 3.80
N PRO A 38 -25.54 -43.19 2.88
CA PRO A 38 -25.20 -43.05 1.46
C PRO A 38 -26.25 -42.38 0.54
N HIS A 39 -25.80 -42.17 -0.70
CA HIS A 39 -26.59 -42.10 -1.94
C HIS A 39 -27.49 -40.89 -2.20
N PHE A 40 -26.99 -39.99 -3.05
CA PHE A 40 -27.77 -39.47 -4.17
C PHE A 40 -26.91 -39.43 -5.45
N GLN A 41 -27.37 -40.14 -6.47
CA GLN A 41 -26.81 -40.17 -7.83
C GLN A 41 -27.13 -38.86 -8.57
N PRO A 42 -26.28 -38.42 -9.53
CA PRO A 42 -26.57 -37.24 -10.36
C PRO A 42 -27.35 -37.64 -11.62
N PRO A 43 -28.21 -36.77 -12.18
CA PRO A 43 -28.63 -36.91 -13.57
C PRO A 43 -27.69 -36.12 -14.48
N ASN A 44 -27.18 -36.81 -15.49
CA ASN A 44 -26.63 -36.21 -16.69
C ASN A 44 -27.67 -35.30 -17.35
N LEU A 45 -27.32 -34.04 -17.59
CA LEU A 45 -27.99 -33.20 -18.58
C LEU A 45 -26.92 -32.68 -19.53
N ALA A 46 -26.80 -33.38 -20.66
CA ALA A 46 -26.27 -32.81 -21.88
C ALA A 46 -27.29 -31.77 -22.38
N CYS A 47 -26.86 -30.53 -22.52
CA CYS A 47 -27.60 -29.53 -23.29
C CYS A 47 -26.63 -28.88 -24.28
N SER A 48 -26.70 -29.39 -25.51
CA SER A 48 -26.13 -28.80 -26.69
C SER A 48 -27.07 -27.68 -27.14
N CYS A 49 -26.72 -26.43 -26.89
CA CYS A 49 -27.36 -25.28 -27.52
C CYS A 49 -26.28 -24.40 -28.16
N SER A 50 -25.96 -24.75 -29.41
CA SER A 50 -25.42 -23.82 -30.39
C SER A 50 -26.49 -22.78 -30.71
N VAL A 51 -26.26 -21.52 -30.32
CA VAL A 51 -26.95 -20.37 -30.91
C VAL A 51 -25.89 -19.36 -31.30
N ALA A 52 -25.73 -19.22 -32.61
CA ALA A 52 -25.03 -18.14 -33.26
C ALA A 52 -25.85 -16.84 -33.16
N SER A 53 -25.21 -15.76 -32.74
CA SER A 53 -25.54 -14.37 -33.12
C SER A 53 -24.27 -13.55 -32.89
N ARG A 54 -23.48 -13.27 -33.92
CA ARG A 54 -23.55 -12.11 -34.83
C ARG A 54 -23.69 -10.76 -34.13
N SER A 55 -22.59 -10.00 -34.24
CA SER A 55 -22.44 -8.54 -34.30
C SER A 55 -22.98 -7.67 -33.16
N THR A 56 -22.04 -7.10 -32.40
CA THR A 56 -21.96 -5.65 -32.19
C THR A 56 -20.48 -5.26 -32.11
N ALA A 57 -19.93 -4.86 -33.25
CA ALA A 57 -18.92 -3.80 -33.30
C ALA A 57 -19.64 -2.46 -33.05
N GLU A 58 -18.87 -1.45 -32.68
CA GLU A 58 -19.29 -0.04 -32.45
C GLU A 58 -20.00 0.22 -31.13
N LEU A 59 -19.24 0.70 -30.15
CA LEU A 59 -19.66 1.80 -29.27
C LEU A 59 -18.39 2.51 -28.74
N LEU A 60 -18.02 3.56 -29.48
CA LEU A 60 -17.69 4.91 -29.02
C LEU A 60 -16.53 5.02 -28.01
N HIS A 61 -15.33 5.46 -28.42
CA HIS A 61 -15.02 6.87 -28.69
C HIS A 61 -15.88 7.82 -27.85
N ASP A 62 -15.49 8.05 -26.60
CA ASP A 62 -15.84 9.27 -25.84
C ASP A 62 -15.02 9.37 -24.54
N PHE A 63 -13.75 9.75 -24.67
CA PHE A 63 -13.02 10.53 -23.67
C PHE A 63 -12.12 11.54 -24.40
N LYS A 64 -12.78 12.33 -25.27
CA LYS A 64 -12.25 13.57 -25.85
C LYS A 64 -13.33 14.65 -25.74
N HIS A 65 -13.82 14.94 -24.54
CA HIS A 65 -14.71 16.10 -24.33
C HIS A 65 -14.48 16.70 -22.94
N SER A 66 -13.31 17.32 -22.76
CA SER A 66 -13.18 18.58 -22.01
C SER A 66 -12.17 19.54 -22.67
N ALA A 67 -11.79 19.27 -23.91
CA ALA A 67 -10.90 20.10 -24.72
C ALA A 67 -11.56 20.38 -26.08
N HIS A 68 -12.76 20.96 -26.04
CA HIS A 68 -13.41 21.50 -27.25
C HIS A 68 -13.90 22.92 -27.00
N THR A 69 -12.97 23.79 -26.59
CA THR A 69 -12.96 25.24 -26.82
C THR A 69 -11.50 25.72 -26.85
N ALA A 70 -10.70 25.08 -27.71
CA ALA A 70 -9.39 25.56 -28.15
C ALA A 70 -9.08 24.91 -29.52
N ALA A 71 -10.01 25.05 -30.45
CA ALA A 71 -9.83 24.60 -31.83
C ALA A 71 -9.01 25.65 -32.59
N SER A 72 -7.68 25.53 -32.55
CA SER A 72 -6.70 25.93 -33.58
C SER A 72 -5.29 26.12 -32.99
N ALA A 73 -4.62 25.06 -32.50
CA ALA A 73 -3.21 25.16 -32.10
C ALA A 73 -2.40 23.84 -31.95
N ASP A 74 -2.92 22.65 -32.26
CA ASP A 74 -2.28 21.39 -31.81
C ASP A 74 -1.87 20.43 -32.95
N GLU A 75 -1.33 20.98 -34.03
CA GLU A 75 -0.54 20.25 -35.02
C GLU A 75 0.96 20.59 -34.83
N ALA A 76 1.68 19.74 -34.07
CA ALA A 76 3.14 19.57 -33.99
C ALA A 76 3.69 19.41 -32.55
N ARG A 77 3.16 18.48 -31.75
CA ARG A 77 4.02 17.85 -30.73
C ARG A 77 4.91 16.84 -31.42
N ASN A 78 6.04 17.32 -31.95
CA ASN A 78 7.14 16.45 -32.35
C ASN A 78 7.48 15.55 -31.15
N HIS A 79 7.26 14.24 -31.28
CA HIS A 79 7.78 13.24 -30.35
C HIS A 79 9.31 13.24 -30.47
N LEU A 80 9.95 14.22 -29.85
CA LEU A 80 11.40 14.21 -29.64
C LEU A 80 11.74 12.99 -28.78
N PRO A 81 12.79 12.24 -29.11
CA PRO A 81 13.24 11.13 -28.28
C PRO A 81 13.56 11.66 -26.88
N HIS A 82 13.20 10.87 -25.86
CA HIS A 82 13.46 11.18 -24.45
C HIS A 82 14.92 11.60 -24.22
N SER A 83 15.11 12.74 -23.57
CA SER A 83 16.44 13.28 -23.29
C SER A 83 17.10 12.53 -22.14
N ARG A 84 18.08 11.67 -22.46
CA ARG A 84 18.85 10.87 -21.49
C ARG A 84 19.99 11.64 -20.81
N ALA A 85 20.04 12.96 -20.93
CA ALA A 85 21.19 13.75 -20.46
C ALA A 85 21.37 13.73 -18.93
N PHE A 86 20.35 13.37 -18.14
CA PHE A 86 20.54 13.09 -16.71
C PHE A 86 21.53 11.95 -16.46
N LEU A 87 21.62 10.96 -17.35
CA LEU A 87 22.52 9.80 -17.22
C LEU A 87 23.99 10.15 -17.53
N ASP A 88 24.23 11.25 -18.23
CA ASP A 88 25.56 11.74 -18.59
C ASP A 88 26.18 12.60 -17.50
N VAL A 89 25.39 13.03 -16.51
CA VAL A 89 25.83 13.84 -15.37
C VAL A 89 26.90 13.12 -14.54
N ARG A 90 27.94 13.85 -14.14
CA ARG A 90 29.07 13.38 -13.34
C ARG A 90 29.29 14.18 -12.06
N SER A 91 28.55 15.27 -11.85
CA SER A 91 28.64 16.11 -10.65
C SER A 91 27.28 16.67 -10.21
N GLU A 92 27.19 17.09 -8.95
CA GLU A 92 26.03 17.80 -8.41
C GLU A 92 25.73 19.08 -9.20
N GLN A 93 26.77 19.83 -9.57
CA GLN A 93 26.63 21.07 -10.32
C GLN A 93 26.01 20.82 -11.69
N GLU A 94 26.46 19.77 -12.38
CA GLU A 94 25.88 19.35 -13.65
C GLU A 94 24.41 18.92 -13.48
N LEU A 95 24.10 18.13 -12.45
CA LEU A 95 22.74 17.68 -12.14
C LEU A 95 21.77 18.86 -11.96
N LEU A 96 22.11 19.78 -11.07
CA LEU A 96 21.28 20.95 -10.76
C LEU A 96 21.18 21.91 -11.95
N SER A 97 22.28 22.09 -12.70
CA SER A 97 22.26 22.90 -13.93
C SER A 97 21.33 22.31 -14.99
N TYR A 98 21.25 20.97 -15.08
CA TYR A 98 20.41 20.31 -16.06
C TYR A 98 18.92 20.43 -15.71
N ILE A 99 18.54 20.30 -14.44
CA ILE A 99 17.16 20.59 -13.98
C ILE A 99 16.73 22.00 -14.42
N ARG A 100 17.58 23.00 -14.19
CA ARG A 100 17.30 24.40 -14.57
C ARG A 100 17.17 24.57 -16.07
N ARG A 101 18.06 23.95 -16.87
CA ARG A 101 17.98 23.99 -18.33
C ARG A 101 16.70 23.38 -18.88
N GLU A 102 16.27 22.23 -18.36
CA GLU A 102 15.02 21.59 -18.79
C GLU A 102 13.77 22.39 -18.36
N ALA A 103 13.83 23.08 -17.22
CA ALA A 103 12.79 24.02 -16.79
C ALA A 103 12.73 25.28 -17.66
N GLU A 104 13.87 25.89 -17.97
CA GLU A 104 13.98 27.05 -18.88
C GLU A 104 13.55 26.71 -20.31
N ALA A 105 13.80 25.47 -20.75
CA ALA A 105 13.34 24.96 -22.04
C ALA A 105 11.82 24.61 -22.06
N GLY A 106 11.12 24.75 -20.93
CA GLY A 106 9.69 24.46 -20.80
C GLY A 106 9.31 22.97 -20.83
N LYS A 107 10.31 22.08 -20.79
CA LYS A 107 10.09 20.62 -20.75
C LYS A 107 9.78 20.11 -19.35
N LEU A 108 10.23 20.84 -18.33
CA LEU A 108 9.98 20.53 -16.93
C LEU A 108 9.13 21.65 -16.29
N PRO A 109 7.90 21.35 -15.82
CA PRO A 109 7.11 22.33 -15.08
C PRO A 109 7.86 22.85 -13.86
N SER A 110 7.73 24.14 -13.54
CA SER A 110 8.52 24.80 -12.50
C SER A 110 8.34 24.19 -11.10
N ASN A 111 7.14 23.71 -10.79
CA ASN A 111 6.86 22.99 -9.54
C ASN A 111 7.57 21.65 -9.47
N VAL A 112 7.65 20.91 -10.59
CA VAL A 112 8.38 19.64 -10.65
C VAL A 112 9.89 19.89 -10.57
N ALA A 113 10.40 20.92 -11.25
CA ALA A 113 11.81 21.31 -11.16
C ALA A 113 12.23 21.64 -9.72
N ALA A 114 11.44 22.46 -9.01
CA ALA A 114 11.67 22.77 -7.60
C ALA A 114 11.62 21.49 -6.72
N GLY A 115 10.66 20.60 -6.97
CA GLY A 115 10.56 19.32 -6.29
C GLY A 115 11.73 18.38 -6.55
N MET A 116 12.31 18.39 -7.75
CA MET A 116 13.52 17.62 -8.08
C MET A 116 14.74 18.15 -7.32
N GLU A 117 14.93 19.47 -7.26
CA GLU A 117 16.04 20.08 -6.49
C GLU A 117 15.91 19.77 -4.99
N GLU A 118 14.70 19.88 -4.43
CA GLU A 118 14.43 19.52 -3.04
C GLU A 118 14.69 18.03 -2.78
N LEU A 119 14.17 17.16 -3.64
CA LEU A 119 14.35 15.71 -3.54
C LEU A 119 15.83 15.34 -3.53
N TYR A 120 16.62 15.92 -4.43
CA TYR A 120 18.06 15.72 -4.48
C TYR A 120 18.74 16.10 -3.17
N GLN A 121 18.47 17.30 -2.65
CA GLN A 121 19.11 17.78 -1.42
C GLN A 121 18.72 16.94 -0.20
N ASN A 122 17.45 16.59 -0.04
CA ASN A 122 16.99 15.81 1.10
C ASN A 122 17.50 14.37 1.05
N TYR A 123 17.50 13.75 -0.14
CA TYR A 123 18.07 12.42 -0.33
C TYR A 123 19.57 12.39 -0.06
N LYS A 124 20.32 13.34 -0.64
CA LYS A 124 21.77 13.50 -0.41
C LYS A 124 22.08 13.63 1.08
N ASN A 125 21.38 14.52 1.78
CA ASN A 125 21.58 14.75 3.21
C ASN A 125 21.29 13.50 4.04
N ALA A 126 20.25 12.73 3.70
CA ALA A 126 19.92 11.50 4.41
C ALA A 126 20.99 10.41 4.23
N VAL A 127 21.43 10.18 2.99
CA VAL A 127 22.46 9.17 2.69
C VAL A 127 23.82 9.55 3.28
N LEU A 128 24.20 10.82 3.26
CA LEU A 128 25.43 11.28 3.91
C LEU A 128 25.37 11.09 5.44
N LYS A 129 24.23 11.42 6.06
CA LYS A 129 24.02 11.24 7.50
C LYS A 129 24.03 9.77 7.94
N SER A 130 23.81 8.83 7.02
CA SER A 130 23.90 7.40 7.32
C SER A 130 25.34 6.94 7.60
N GLY A 131 26.35 7.76 7.27
CA GLY A 131 27.76 7.40 7.41
C GLY A 131 28.22 6.32 6.42
N ASN A 132 27.46 6.07 5.34
CA ASN A 132 27.85 5.08 4.34
C ASN A 132 29.14 5.53 3.62
N PRO A 133 30.21 4.73 3.58
CA PRO A 133 31.48 5.11 2.95
C PRO A 133 31.36 5.38 1.44
N LYS A 134 30.28 4.92 0.80
CA LYS A 134 29.97 5.15 -0.62
C LYS A 134 28.84 6.17 -0.83
N ALA A 135 28.55 7.01 0.17
CA ALA A 135 27.40 7.92 0.12
C ALA A 135 27.38 8.79 -1.14
N ASP A 136 28.50 9.41 -1.53
CA ASP A 136 28.57 10.26 -2.73
C ASP A 136 28.27 9.50 -4.03
N GLU A 137 28.83 8.29 -4.18
CA GLU A 137 28.58 7.39 -5.32
C GLU A 137 27.10 6.98 -5.39
N ILE A 138 26.53 6.59 -4.24
CA ILE A 138 25.12 6.18 -4.12
C ILE A 138 24.19 7.34 -4.46
N VAL A 139 24.47 8.54 -3.94
CA VAL A 139 23.65 9.73 -4.19
C VAL A 139 23.65 10.06 -5.67
N LEU A 140 24.83 10.16 -6.29
CA LEU A 140 24.93 10.50 -7.70
C LEU A 140 24.25 9.44 -8.58
N SER A 141 24.53 8.16 -8.34
CA SER A 141 23.96 7.05 -9.11
C SER A 141 22.44 6.98 -9.01
N ASN A 142 21.89 6.98 -7.79
CA ASN A 142 20.45 6.84 -7.59
C ASN A 142 19.68 8.08 -8.06
N MET A 143 20.21 9.28 -7.82
CA MET A 143 19.51 10.52 -8.20
C MET A 143 19.55 10.79 -9.69
N THR A 144 20.65 10.50 -10.40
CA THR A 144 20.69 10.66 -11.86
C THR A 144 19.63 9.79 -12.54
N VAL A 145 19.51 8.52 -12.13
CA VAL A 145 18.47 7.62 -12.64
C VAL A 145 17.07 8.07 -12.20
N ALA A 146 16.88 8.48 -10.95
CA ALA A 146 15.57 8.94 -10.48
C ALA A 146 15.07 10.15 -11.27
N LEU A 147 15.90 11.17 -11.47
CA LEU A 147 15.52 12.38 -12.20
C LEU A 147 15.30 12.11 -13.70
N ASP A 148 16.09 11.24 -14.31
CA ASP A 148 15.88 10.75 -15.68
C ASP A 148 14.49 10.11 -15.84
N ARG A 149 14.12 9.21 -14.91
CA ARG A 149 12.81 8.53 -14.94
C ARG A 149 11.64 9.48 -14.63
N ILE A 150 11.82 10.47 -13.77
CA ILE A 150 10.80 11.49 -13.51
C ILE A 150 10.61 12.36 -14.76
N LEU A 151 11.70 12.81 -15.41
CA LEU A 151 11.60 13.58 -16.65
C LEU A 151 10.89 12.78 -17.76
N LEU A 152 11.22 11.50 -17.90
CA LEU A 152 10.54 10.62 -18.85
C LEU A 152 9.02 10.60 -18.62
N ASP A 153 8.58 10.50 -17.36
CA ASP A 153 7.16 10.52 -17.02
C ASP A 153 6.51 11.91 -17.19
N VAL A 154 7.26 13.00 -17.09
CA VAL A 154 6.77 14.34 -17.44
C VAL A 154 6.57 14.48 -18.95
N GLU A 155 7.50 13.96 -19.75
CA GLU A 155 7.45 13.99 -21.22
C GLU A 155 6.34 13.06 -21.76
N GLU A 156 6.22 11.86 -21.20
CA GLU A 156 5.26 10.82 -21.57
C GLU A 156 4.62 10.20 -20.31
N PRO A 157 3.56 10.84 -19.76
CA PRO A 157 2.94 10.38 -18.52
C PRO A 157 2.43 8.94 -18.59
N PHE A 158 2.99 8.09 -17.73
CA PHE A 158 2.52 6.71 -17.57
C PHE A 158 1.07 6.69 -17.09
N VAL A 159 0.23 5.86 -17.74
CA VAL A 159 -1.18 5.68 -17.39
C VAL A 159 -1.36 4.33 -16.70
N PHE A 160 -1.71 4.37 -15.41
CA PHE A 160 -1.92 3.16 -14.62
C PHE A 160 -3.24 2.46 -15.00
N SER A 161 -3.18 1.14 -15.19
CA SER A 161 -4.37 0.29 -15.32
C SER A 161 -5.01 0.04 -13.94
N PRO A 162 -6.30 -0.34 -13.87
CA PRO A 162 -6.98 -0.62 -12.61
C PRO A 162 -6.27 -1.68 -11.75
N HIS A 163 -5.73 -2.71 -12.40
CA HIS A 163 -4.70 -3.60 -11.85
C HIS A 163 -3.42 -3.38 -12.65
N HIS A 164 -2.40 -2.81 -12.00
CA HIS A 164 -1.09 -2.54 -12.58
C HIS A 164 -0.11 -3.61 -12.13
N LYS A 165 0.65 -4.17 -13.07
CA LYS A 165 1.75 -5.10 -12.79
C LYS A 165 3.06 -4.34 -12.80
N ALA A 166 3.96 -4.68 -11.87
CA ALA A 166 5.28 -4.05 -11.80
C ALA A 166 5.99 -4.16 -13.17
N VAL A 167 6.46 -3.03 -13.71
CA VAL A 167 7.25 -3.01 -14.94
C VAL A 167 8.69 -3.36 -14.62
N ARG A 168 9.14 -4.52 -15.12
CA ARG A 168 10.48 -5.07 -14.90
C ARG A 168 11.42 -4.92 -16.10
N GLU A 169 10.87 -4.66 -17.28
CA GLU A 169 11.60 -4.60 -18.55
C GLU A 169 11.00 -3.51 -19.47
N PRO A 170 11.78 -2.84 -20.34
CA PRO A 170 13.24 -2.96 -20.51
C PRO A 170 14.05 -2.23 -19.42
N PHE A 171 13.37 -1.53 -18.51
CA PHE A 171 13.96 -0.92 -17.32
C PHE A 171 13.27 -1.51 -16.09
N ASP A 172 14.06 -2.01 -15.14
CA ASP A 172 13.52 -2.62 -13.93
C ASP A 172 13.16 -1.56 -12.87
N TYR A 173 11.91 -1.08 -12.91
CA TYR A 173 11.42 -0.07 -11.96
C TYR A 173 11.31 -0.63 -10.52
N TYR A 174 11.14 -1.93 -10.34
CA TYR A 174 11.14 -2.55 -9.01
C TYR A 174 12.53 -2.44 -8.39
N THR A 175 13.56 -2.92 -9.09
CA THR A 175 14.94 -2.88 -8.61
C THR A 175 15.43 -1.44 -8.44
N PHE A 176 15.06 -0.52 -9.34
CA PHE A 176 15.27 0.91 -9.17
C PHE A 176 14.72 1.43 -7.82
N GLY A 177 13.45 1.16 -7.52
CA GLY A 177 12.84 1.60 -6.26
C GLY A 177 13.48 0.97 -5.03
N GLN A 178 13.85 -0.32 -5.10
CA GLN A 178 14.58 -1.00 -4.02
C GLN A 178 15.94 -0.34 -3.77
N ASN A 179 16.72 -0.08 -4.82
CA ASN A 179 18.04 0.52 -4.72
C ASN A 179 18.00 1.96 -4.22
N TYR A 180 16.96 2.71 -4.60
CA TYR A 180 16.73 4.07 -4.12
C TYR A 180 16.46 4.11 -2.61
N VAL A 181 15.60 3.22 -2.09
CA VAL A 181 15.20 3.26 -0.67
C VAL A 181 16.22 2.58 0.25
N ARG A 182 16.95 1.57 -0.23
CA ARG A 182 17.93 0.80 0.56
C ARG A 182 18.90 1.65 1.41
N PRO A 183 19.58 2.70 0.90
CA PRO A 183 20.52 3.47 1.70
C PRO A 183 19.86 4.36 2.76
N LEU A 184 18.53 4.46 2.78
CA LEU A 184 17.78 5.19 3.79
C LEU A 184 17.46 4.31 5.01
N ILE A 185 17.55 2.99 4.88
CA ILE A 185 17.22 2.05 5.97
C ILE A 185 18.45 1.74 6.80
N ASP A 186 18.39 2.03 8.10
CA ASP A 186 19.32 1.52 9.09
C ASP A 186 18.97 0.06 9.43
N PHE A 187 19.45 -0.87 8.61
CA PHE A 187 19.26 -2.30 8.84
C PHE A 187 19.79 -2.76 10.21
N GLY A 188 20.81 -2.10 10.76
CA GLY A 188 21.35 -2.42 12.09
C GLY A 188 20.36 -2.13 13.22
N ASN A 189 19.47 -1.15 13.02
CA ASN A 189 18.41 -0.77 13.96
C ASN A 189 17.00 -1.08 13.41
N SER A 190 16.88 -2.02 12.47
CA SER A 190 15.59 -2.46 11.91
C SER A 190 15.20 -3.83 12.40
N PHE A 191 13.90 -4.17 12.40
CA PHE A 191 13.41 -5.45 12.94
C PHE A 191 12.22 -6.02 12.16
N VAL A 192 12.15 -7.35 12.09
CA VAL A 192 10.99 -8.10 11.59
C VAL A 192 10.36 -8.90 12.73
N GLY A 193 9.08 -8.65 13.01
CA GLY A 193 8.27 -9.39 13.96
C GLY A 193 7.59 -10.59 13.30
N ASN A 194 7.69 -11.74 13.97
CA ASN A 194 7.13 -13.02 13.55
C ASN A 194 7.51 -13.42 12.11
N PRO A 195 8.81 -13.46 11.76
CA PRO A 195 9.27 -13.78 10.41
C PRO A 195 8.72 -15.12 9.87
N PHE A 196 8.46 -16.09 10.74
CA PHE A 196 7.89 -17.39 10.38
C PHE A 196 6.47 -17.30 9.80
N LEU A 197 5.66 -16.30 10.20
CA LEU A 197 4.31 -16.13 9.67
C LEU A 197 4.32 -15.70 8.19
N PHE A 198 5.39 -15.08 7.71
CA PHE A 198 5.55 -14.81 6.28
C PHE A 198 5.75 -16.11 5.48
N LYS A 199 6.38 -17.12 6.07
CA LYS A 199 6.46 -18.47 5.47
C LYS A 199 5.12 -19.17 5.46
N ASP A 200 4.35 -19.07 6.54
CA ASP A 200 2.98 -19.57 6.59
C ASP A 200 2.07 -18.90 5.54
N ILE A 201 2.33 -17.64 5.19
CA ILE A 201 1.65 -16.94 4.09
C ILE A 201 2.04 -17.53 2.74
N GLU A 202 3.34 -17.69 2.47
CA GLU A 202 3.80 -18.32 1.23
C GLU A 202 3.15 -19.70 1.06
N GLU A 203 3.11 -20.54 2.10
CA GLU A 203 2.45 -21.85 2.05
C GLU A 203 0.96 -21.76 1.69
N LYS A 204 0.21 -20.82 2.29
CA LYS A 204 -1.20 -20.59 1.96
C LYS A 204 -1.38 -20.16 0.50
N LEU A 205 -0.50 -19.29 0.00
CA LEU A 205 -0.53 -18.85 -1.40
C LEU A 205 -0.25 -20.02 -2.36
N HIS A 206 0.68 -20.92 -2.02
CA HIS A 206 0.96 -22.15 -2.78
C HIS A 206 -0.24 -23.12 -2.79
N GLN A 207 -1.05 -23.14 -1.73
CA GLN A 207 -2.30 -23.90 -1.67
C GLN A 207 -3.45 -23.29 -2.49
N GLY A 208 -3.22 -22.16 -3.17
CA GLY A 208 -4.25 -21.47 -3.94
C GLY A 208 -5.04 -20.45 -3.12
N HIS A 209 -4.76 -20.27 -1.82
CA HIS A 209 -5.51 -19.34 -0.98
C HIS A 209 -5.18 -17.88 -1.30
N ASN A 210 -6.08 -16.97 -0.94
CA ASN A 210 -5.82 -15.54 -0.96
C ASN A 210 -5.36 -15.05 0.41
N VAL A 211 -4.42 -14.11 0.48
CA VAL A 211 -3.99 -13.48 1.72
C VAL A 211 -4.07 -11.97 1.57
N VAL A 212 -4.72 -11.31 2.53
CA VAL A 212 -4.78 -9.86 2.61
C VAL A 212 -4.09 -9.40 3.89
N LEU A 213 -3.08 -8.55 3.72
CA LEU A 213 -2.40 -7.86 4.81
C LEU A 213 -3.14 -6.58 5.13
N ILE A 214 -3.70 -6.53 6.34
CA ILE A 214 -4.43 -5.38 6.87
C ILE A 214 -3.45 -4.54 7.68
N SER A 215 -3.07 -3.38 7.17
CA SER A 215 -1.94 -2.64 7.71
C SER A 215 -2.25 -1.20 8.09
N ASN A 216 -1.40 -0.61 8.94
CA ASN A 216 -1.22 0.84 8.95
C ASN A 216 -0.38 1.26 7.74
N HIS A 217 -0.18 2.57 7.55
CA HIS A 217 0.55 3.13 6.41
C HIS A 217 1.29 4.36 6.90
N GLN A 218 2.57 4.53 6.59
CA GLN A 218 3.38 5.61 7.16
C GLN A 218 4.02 6.50 6.11
N THR A 219 4.51 5.92 5.01
CA THR A 219 5.24 6.65 3.97
C THR A 219 4.82 6.19 2.58
N GLU A 220 5.08 7.00 1.55
CA GLU A 220 4.88 6.55 0.17
C GLU A 220 5.90 5.46 -0.24
N ALA A 221 6.96 5.26 0.56
CA ALA A 221 7.99 4.24 0.37
C ALA A 221 7.67 2.90 1.06
N ASP A 222 6.51 2.76 1.72
CA ASP A 222 6.11 1.55 2.44
C ASP A 222 6.27 0.27 1.60
N PRO A 223 5.87 0.21 0.31
CA PRO A 223 6.09 -0.98 -0.52
C PRO A 223 7.57 -1.39 -0.62
N ALA A 224 8.46 -0.40 -0.77
CA ALA A 224 9.90 -0.65 -0.87
C ALA A 224 10.47 -1.13 0.47
N ILE A 225 10.02 -0.52 1.57
CA ILE A 225 10.46 -0.87 2.93
C ILE A 225 10.06 -2.30 3.27
N ILE A 226 8.80 -2.67 3.03
CA ILE A 226 8.31 -4.05 3.22
C ILE A 226 9.15 -5.03 2.39
N SER A 227 9.37 -4.70 1.11
CA SER A 227 10.13 -5.57 0.20
C SER A 227 11.59 -5.74 0.65
N LEU A 228 12.26 -4.65 1.05
CA LEU A 228 13.64 -4.65 1.51
C LEU A 228 13.83 -5.45 2.80
N LEU A 229 12.88 -5.40 3.74
CA LEU A 229 12.95 -6.16 4.99
C LEU A 229 12.71 -7.68 4.78
N LEU A 230 12.06 -8.05 3.69
CA LEU A 230 11.70 -9.44 3.38
C LEU A 230 12.51 -10.05 2.22
N GLU A 231 13.33 -9.28 1.51
CA GLU A 231 13.99 -9.74 0.26
C GLU A 231 14.88 -10.98 0.44
N LYS A 232 15.46 -11.17 1.64
CA LYS A 232 16.34 -12.31 1.94
C LYS A 232 15.58 -13.56 2.37
N THR A 233 14.49 -13.39 3.11
CA THR A 233 13.75 -14.50 3.70
C THR A 233 12.53 -14.87 2.90
N SER A 234 11.78 -13.91 2.37
CA SER A 234 10.51 -14.11 1.66
C SER A 234 10.47 -13.31 0.35
N PRO A 235 11.37 -13.61 -0.62
CA PRO A 235 11.47 -12.87 -1.88
C PRO A 235 10.19 -12.95 -2.72
N TYR A 236 9.43 -14.04 -2.64
CA TYR A 236 8.13 -14.14 -3.31
C TYR A 236 7.18 -13.05 -2.82
N ILE A 237 7.08 -12.87 -1.50
CA ILE A 237 6.27 -11.81 -0.89
C ILE A 237 6.77 -10.42 -1.32
N ALA A 238 8.09 -10.20 -1.29
CA ALA A 238 8.69 -8.91 -1.66
C ALA A 238 8.36 -8.48 -3.10
N GLU A 239 8.34 -9.41 -4.05
CA GLU A 239 8.13 -9.10 -5.47
C GLU A 239 6.66 -9.18 -5.93
N ASN A 240 5.82 -9.99 -5.26
CA ASN A 240 4.48 -10.32 -5.76
C ASN A 240 3.33 -9.71 -4.94
N MET A 241 3.62 -8.96 -3.88
CA MET A 241 2.60 -8.23 -3.12
C MET A 241 1.92 -7.18 -3.99
N ILE A 242 0.58 -7.16 -3.96
CA ILE A 242 -0.27 -6.20 -4.68
C ILE A 242 -0.73 -5.13 -3.70
N TYR A 243 -0.37 -3.88 -3.91
CA TYR A 243 -0.69 -2.77 -3.01
C TYR A 243 -1.96 -2.05 -3.48
N VAL A 244 -2.96 -1.92 -2.61
CA VAL A 244 -4.09 -1.03 -2.85
C VAL A 244 -3.61 0.41 -2.67
N ALA A 245 -3.39 1.13 -3.77
CA ALA A 245 -2.71 2.42 -3.79
C ALA A 245 -3.64 3.56 -4.18
N GLY A 246 -3.47 4.69 -3.47
CA GLY A 246 -4.21 5.94 -3.67
C GLY A 246 -3.79 6.72 -4.92
N ASP A 247 -4.53 7.78 -5.22
CA ASP A 247 -4.35 8.61 -6.42
C ASP A 247 -3.06 9.44 -6.42
N ARG A 248 -2.53 9.83 -5.26
CA ARG A 248 -1.33 10.69 -5.20
C ARG A 248 -0.10 10.02 -5.80
N VAL A 249 0.16 8.77 -5.46
CA VAL A 249 1.36 8.04 -5.90
C VAL A 249 1.33 7.63 -7.38
N ILE A 250 0.15 7.68 -8.01
CA ILE A 250 -0.04 7.38 -9.43
C ILE A 250 -0.19 8.65 -10.29
N VAL A 251 -0.31 9.83 -9.68
CA VAL A 251 -0.43 11.12 -10.39
C VAL A 251 0.81 12.01 -10.19
N ASP A 252 1.44 12.02 -9.01
CA ASP A 252 2.63 12.84 -8.75
C ASP A 252 3.84 12.35 -9.56
N PRO A 253 4.39 13.15 -10.51
CA PRO A 253 5.54 12.76 -11.32
C PRO A 253 6.76 12.33 -10.50
N LEU A 254 6.95 12.89 -9.30
CA LEU A 254 8.06 12.55 -8.40
C LEU A 254 7.88 11.16 -7.75
N CYS A 255 6.66 10.64 -7.68
CA CYS A 255 6.35 9.30 -7.15
C CYS A 255 6.20 8.25 -8.24
N LYS A 256 5.70 8.63 -9.43
CA LYS A 256 5.29 7.68 -10.46
C LYS A 256 6.35 6.65 -10.85
N PRO A 257 7.64 6.99 -11.04
CA PRO A 257 8.67 5.99 -11.30
C PRO A 257 8.75 4.86 -10.25
N PHE A 258 8.54 5.18 -8.97
CA PHE A 258 8.52 4.19 -7.89
C PHE A 258 7.26 3.32 -7.94
N SER A 259 6.11 3.92 -8.26
CA SER A 259 4.83 3.22 -8.41
C SER A 259 4.79 2.28 -9.62
N ILE A 260 5.43 2.66 -10.73
CA ILE A 260 5.54 1.82 -11.93
C ILE A 260 6.20 0.47 -11.60
N GLY A 261 7.13 0.45 -10.64
CA GLY A 261 7.83 -0.75 -10.19
C GLY A 261 7.09 -1.63 -9.18
N ARG A 262 5.81 -1.40 -8.92
CA ARG A 262 5.01 -2.17 -7.94
C ARG A 262 3.78 -2.79 -8.58
N ASN A 263 3.28 -3.89 -8.01
CA ASN A 263 1.96 -4.39 -8.37
C ASN A 263 0.90 -3.61 -7.59
N LEU A 264 -0.08 -3.04 -8.27
CA LEU A 264 -1.05 -2.14 -7.65
C LEU A 264 -2.49 -2.50 -8.01
N ILE A 265 -3.40 -2.28 -7.06
CA ILE A 265 -4.81 -2.00 -7.36
C ILE A 265 -5.01 -0.50 -7.19
N CYS A 266 -5.21 0.20 -8.30
CA CYS A 266 -5.26 1.66 -8.32
C CYS A 266 -6.65 2.16 -7.93
N VAL A 267 -6.75 2.87 -6.81
CA VAL A 267 -8.01 3.43 -6.30
C VAL A 267 -7.84 4.91 -5.94
N TYR A 268 -8.88 5.71 -6.18
CA TYR A 268 -9.00 7.04 -5.61
C TYR A 268 -9.38 6.93 -4.13
N SER A 269 -8.63 7.61 -3.27
CA SER A 269 -8.93 7.60 -1.83
C SER A 269 -10.28 8.26 -1.57
N LYS A 270 -11.01 7.76 -0.57
CA LYS A 270 -12.21 8.43 -0.06
C LYS A 270 -11.89 9.86 0.41
N LYS A 271 -10.69 10.09 0.94
CA LYS A 271 -10.23 11.40 1.45
C LYS A 271 -10.15 12.47 0.37
N HIS A 272 -9.87 12.08 -0.88
CA HIS A 272 -9.68 12.98 -2.02
C HIS A 272 -10.79 12.86 -3.09
N MET A 273 -11.87 12.15 -2.77
CA MET A 273 -12.97 11.89 -3.73
C MET A 273 -13.67 13.17 -4.17
N PHE A 274 -13.73 14.17 -3.28
CA PHE A 274 -14.51 15.39 -3.45
C PHE A 274 -13.66 16.67 -3.53
N ASP A 275 -12.33 16.54 -3.56
CA ASP A 275 -11.42 17.70 -3.68
C ASP A 275 -11.71 18.51 -4.95
N ILE A 276 -12.08 17.82 -6.03
CA ILE A 276 -12.61 18.39 -7.27
C ILE A 276 -13.95 17.71 -7.54
N PRO A 277 -15.07 18.30 -7.12
CA PRO A 277 -16.40 17.68 -7.18
C PRO A 277 -16.80 17.18 -8.58
N GLU A 278 -16.36 17.88 -9.63
CA GLU A 278 -16.61 17.54 -11.04
C GLU A 278 -15.98 16.21 -11.45
N LEU A 279 -14.91 15.79 -10.76
CA LEU A 279 -14.21 14.53 -11.03
C LEU A 279 -14.75 13.36 -10.19
N ALA A 280 -15.61 13.60 -9.20
CA ALA A 280 -16.04 12.58 -8.24
C ALA A 280 -16.68 11.36 -8.91
N GLU A 281 -17.52 11.57 -9.92
CA GLU A 281 -18.19 10.47 -10.63
C GLU A 281 -17.19 9.65 -11.48
N THR A 282 -16.24 10.32 -12.13
CA THR A 282 -15.14 9.65 -12.86
C THR A 282 -14.28 8.82 -11.90
N LYS A 283 -13.92 9.38 -10.74
CA LYS A 283 -13.17 8.67 -9.68
C LYS A 283 -13.93 7.45 -9.17
N ARG A 284 -15.26 7.54 -8.95
CA ARG A 284 -16.11 6.40 -8.54
C ARG A 284 -16.18 5.30 -9.61
N LYS A 285 -16.32 5.67 -10.89
CA LYS A 285 -16.31 4.72 -12.00
C LYS A 285 -14.97 3.99 -12.10
N ALA A 286 -13.86 4.70 -11.94
CA ALA A 286 -12.53 4.10 -11.87
C ALA A 286 -12.41 3.10 -10.71
N ASN A 287 -12.76 3.51 -9.49
CA ASN A 287 -12.76 2.60 -8.32
C ASN A 287 -13.63 1.36 -8.53
N THR A 288 -14.78 1.52 -9.17
CA THR A 288 -15.66 0.39 -9.48
C THR A 288 -14.99 -0.61 -10.44
N ARG A 289 -14.21 -0.13 -11.41
CA ARG A 289 -13.43 -0.99 -12.31
C ARG A 289 -12.32 -1.70 -11.53
N SER A 290 -11.55 -1.00 -10.72
CA SER A 290 -10.47 -1.58 -9.91
C SER A 290 -10.97 -2.65 -8.94
N LEU A 291 -12.12 -2.43 -8.30
CA LEU A 291 -12.74 -3.43 -7.41
C LEU A 291 -13.24 -4.66 -8.17
N LYS A 292 -13.72 -4.50 -9.42
CA LYS A 292 -14.08 -5.64 -10.27
C LYS A 292 -12.84 -6.45 -10.65
N GLU A 293 -11.75 -5.80 -11.05
CA GLU A 293 -10.48 -6.48 -11.33
C GLU A 293 -9.97 -7.22 -10.09
N MET A 294 -9.97 -6.57 -8.92
CA MET A 294 -9.57 -7.21 -7.67
C MET A 294 -10.44 -8.43 -7.32
N ALA A 295 -11.76 -8.36 -7.55
CA ALA A 295 -12.65 -9.50 -7.36
C ALA A 295 -12.35 -10.64 -8.35
N LEU A 296 -12.00 -10.33 -9.60
CA LEU A 296 -11.59 -11.33 -10.60
C LEU A 296 -10.26 -12.00 -10.22
N LEU A 297 -9.29 -11.23 -9.75
CA LEU A 297 -8.02 -11.75 -9.23
C LEU A 297 -8.24 -12.71 -8.06
N LEU A 298 -9.05 -12.30 -7.06
CA LEU A 298 -9.34 -13.14 -5.89
C LEU A 298 -10.02 -14.46 -6.28
N ARG A 299 -10.87 -14.49 -7.31
CA ARG A 299 -11.47 -15.73 -7.84
C ARG A 299 -10.43 -16.68 -8.45
N GLY A 300 -9.31 -16.16 -8.93
CA GLY A 300 -8.19 -16.95 -9.45
C GLY A 300 -7.33 -17.60 -8.36
N GLY A 301 -7.47 -17.17 -7.10
CA GLY A 301 -6.66 -17.64 -5.98
C GLY A 301 -5.21 -17.16 -6.01
N SER A 302 -4.43 -17.55 -5.00
CA SER A 302 -3.00 -17.20 -4.84
C SER A 302 -2.69 -15.69 -4.86
N GLN A 303 -3.64 -14.84 -4.48
CA GLN A 303 -3.42 -13.39 -4.43
C GLN A 303 -2.87 -12.96 -3.06
N LEU A 304 -1.83 -12.13 -3.08
CA LEU A 304 -1.30 -11.46 -1.89
C LEU A 304 -1.54 -9.95 -2.02
N ILE A 305 -2.44 -9.41 -1.21
CA ILE A 305 -2.85 -8.00 -1.28
C ILE A 305 -2.49 -7.28 0.02
N TRP A 306 -1.91 -6.09 -0.08
CA TRP A 306 -1.74 -5.16 1.04
C TRP A 306 -2.74 -4.02 0.94
N ILE A 307 -3.37 -3.68 2.06
CA ILE A 307 -4.31 -2.56 2.14
C ILE A 307 -4.16 -1.84 3.48
N ALA A 308 -4.21 -0.50 3.44
CA ALA A 308 -4.32 0.35 4.61
C ALA A 308 -5.75 0.91 4.74
N PRO A 309 -6.60 0.34 5.60
CA PRO A 309 -8.02 0.72 5.71
C PRO A 309 -8.23 2.14 6.26
N SER A 310 -7.23 2.75 6.88
CA SER A 310 -7.25 4.16 7.27
C SER A 310 -7.32 5.12 6.06
N GLY A 311 -7.01 4.62 4.85
CA GLY A 311 -7.09 5.35 3.58
C GLY A 311 -6.03 6.45 3.41
N GLY A 312 -5.02 6.50 4.28
CA GLY A 312 -3.88 7.39 4.14
C GLY A 312 -2.85 7.19 5.26
N ARG A 313 -1.69 7.83 5.12
CA ARG A 313 -0.58 7.70 6.07
C ARG A 313 -0.97 8.13 7.49
N ASP A 314 -0.35 7.52 8.48
CA ASP A 314 -0.38 7.90 9.89
C ASP A 314 0.04 9.36 10.03
N ARG A 315 -0.34 10.00 11.14
CA ARG A 315 0.05 11.37 11.46
C ARG A 315 0.38 11.45 12.94
N LEU A 316 1.17 12.46 13.30
CA LEU A 316 1.36 12.85 14.69
C LEU A 316 0.00 13.12 15.33
N ASP A 317 -0.30 12.41 16.41
CA ASP A 317 -1.45 12.69 17.23
C ASP A 317 -1.27 14.09 17.87
N PRO A 318 -2.20 15.04 17.65
CA PRO A 318 -2.03 16.41 18.15
C PRO A 318 -1.97 16.52 19.67
N SER A 319 -2.51 15.54 20.40
CA SER A 319 -2.62 15.58 21.86
C SER A 319 -1.39 15.01 22.57
N SER A 320 -0.85 13.92 22.06
CA SER A 320 0.28 13.19 22.62
C SER A 320 1.61 13.54 21.95
N GLY A 321 1.58 14.07 20.72
CA GLY A 321 2.75 14.28 19.90
C GLY A 321 3.40 12.98 19.41
N GLU A 322 2.69 11.85 19.48
CA GLU A 322 3.20 10.54 19.07
C GLU A 322 2.68 10.12 17.70
N TRP A 323 3.50 9.35 16.96
CA TRP A 323 3.07 8.63 15.76
C TRP A 323 2.39 7.33 16.16
N LEU A 324 1.11 7.20 15.81
CA LEU A 324 0.30 6.02 16.07
C LEU A 324 -0.42 5.59 14.78
N PRO A 325 -0.71 4.28 14.61
CA PRO A 325 -1.58 3.80 13.54
C PRO A 325 -2.90 4.58 13.47
N ALA A 326 -3.22 5.12 12.30
CA ALA A 326 -4.47 5.84 12.09
C ALA A 326 -5.68 4.88 12.15
N PRO A 327 -6.83 5.31 12.72
CA PRO A 327 -8.01 4.47 12.82
C PRO A 327 -8.46 3.90 11.47
N PHE A 328 -8.86 2.62 11.47
CA PHE A 328 -9.35 1.93 10.29
C PHE A 328 -10.78 2.33 9.94
N ASP A 329 -11.07 2.48 8.65
CA ASP A 329 -12.44 2.55 8.16
C ASP A 329 -13.06 1.15 8.14
N ALA A 330 -13.91 0.86 9.12
CA ALA A 330 -14.58 -0.41 9.27
C ALA A 330 -15.41 -0.81 8.04
N SER A 331 -15.89 0.14 7.23
CA SER A 331 -16.59 -0.16 5.97
C SER A 331 -15.62 -0.66 4.89
N SER A 332 -14.42 -0.08 4.81
CA SER A 332 -13.38 -0.54 3.88
C SER A 332 -12.86 -1.92 4.27
N MET A 333 -12.68 -2.16 5.57
CA MET A 333 -12.37 -3.48 6.12
C MET A 333 -13.40 -4.54 5.74
N ASP A 334 -14.67 -4.24 5.97
CA ASP A 334 -15.77 -5.15 5.71
C ASP A 334 -15.96 -5.43 4.22
N ASN A 335 -15.73 -4.43 3.36
CA ASN A 335 -15.70 -4.62 1.91
C ASN A 335 -14.64 -5.66 1.50
N MET A 336 -13.43 -5.55 2.04
CA MET A 336 -12.35 -6.49 1.73
C MET A 336 -12.66 -7.91 2.21
N ARG A 337 -13.15 -8.06 3.44
CA ARG A 337 -13.61 -9.33 4.00
C ARG A 337 -14.68 -9.98 3.12
N ARG A 338 -15.69 -9.21 2.70
CA ARG A 338 -16.75 -9.69 1.80
C ARG A 338 -16.21 -10.11 0.44
N LEU A 339 -15.29 -9.36 -0.15
CA LEU A 339 -14.69 -9.73 -1.45
C LEU A 339 -13.98 -11.09 -1.38
N ILE A 340 -13.24 -11.34 -0.31
CA ILE A 340 -12.61 -12.65 -0.08
C ILE A 340 -13.68 -13.73 0.09
N GLN A 341 -14.67 -13.51 0.96
CA GLN A 341 -15.72 -14.49 1.23
C GLN A 341 -16.49 -14.90 -0.04
N HIS A 342 -16.73 -13.95 -0.95
CA HIS A 342 -17.46 -14.18 -2.21
C HIS A 342 -16.55 -14.56 -3.39
N SER A 343 -15.24 -14.73 -3.17
CA SER A 343 -14.30 -15.13 -4.22
C SER A 343 -14.42 -16.61 -4.60
N GLY A 344 -14.99 -17.45 -3.71
CA GLY A 344 -15.04 -18.90 -3.88
C GLY A 344 -13.71 -19.60 -3.55
N VAL A 345 -12.70 -18.86 -3.09
CA VAL A 345 -11.38 -19.35 -2.71
C VAL A 345 -11.13 -19.04 -1.23
N PRO A 346 -10.55 -19.96 -0.43
CA PRO A 346 -10.22 -19.66 0.96
C PRO A 346 -9.32 -18.42 1.05
N GLY A 347 -9.57 -17.55 2.02
CA GLY A 347 -8.72 -16.38 2.21
C GLY A 347 -8.59 -15.89 3.64
N HIS A 348 -7.51 -15.16 3.89
CA HIS A 348 -6.98 -14.87 5.22
C HIS A 348 -6.71 -13.37 5.36
N LEU A 349 -7.21 -12.73 6.43
CA LEU A 349 -6.91 -11.34 6.75
C LEU A 349 -5.93 -11.31 7.92
N CYS A 350 -4.68 -10.96 7.65
CA CYS A 350 -3.61 -10.92 8.65
C CYS A 350 -3.28 -9.45 9.01
N PRO A 351 -3.30 -9.07 10.29
CA PRO A 351 -2.89 -7.74 10.73
C PRO A 351 -1.37 -7.56 10.61
N LEU A 352 -0.95 -6.50 9.92
CA LEU A 352 0.45 -6.15 9.65
C LEU A 352 0.77 -4.76 10.21
N ALA A 353 1.77 -4.64 11.07
CA ALA A 353 2.27 -3.36 11.53
C ALA A 353 3.53 -2.94 10.79
N LEU A 354 3.59 -1.66 10.42
CA LEU A 354 4.74 -1.01 9.79
C LEU A 354 5.16 0.22 10.60
N LEU A 355 6.45 0.35 10.85
CA LEU A 355 7.06 1.50 11.51
C LEU A 355 8.21 2.00 10.65
N CYS A 356 8.03 3.15 10.02
CA CYS A 356 9.03 3.76 9.14
C CYS A 356 8.80 5.25 8.84
N TYR A 357 7.91 5.93 9.57
CA TYR A 357 7.54 7.32 9.28
C TYR A 357 8.75 8.24 9.13
N ASP A 358 9.84 8.02 9.87
CA ASP A 358 11.03 8.89 9.79
C ASP A 358 11.71 8.86 8.41
N ILE A 359 11.62 7.76 7.66
CA ILE A 359 12.29 7.63 6.35
C ILE A 359 11.79 8.68 5.38
N MET A 360 10.46 8.85 5.30
CA MET A 360 9.81 9.80 4.40
C MET A 360 8.45 10.23 4.99
N PRO A 361 8.46 11.04 6.07
CA PRO A 361 7.26 11.34 6.83
C PRO A 361 6.27 12.15 6.00
N PRO A 362 4.96 11.95 6.21
CA PRO A 362 3.97 12.79 5.59
C PRO A 362 4.01 14.23 6.12
N PRO A 363 3.47 15.19 5.35
CA PRO A 363 3.18 16.52 5.85
C PRO A 363 2.27 16.45 7.08
N SER A 364 2.40 17.43 7.98
CA SER A 364 1.63 17.48 9.23
C SER A 364 0.11 17.52 9.01
N LYS A 365 -0.33 18.04 7.86
CA LYS A 365 -1.74 18.07 7.44
C LYS A 365 -1.94 17.28 6.16
N VAL A 366 -3.17 16.86 5.91
CA VAL A 366 -3.55 16.37 4.58
C VAL A 366 -3.62 17.57 3.65
N GLU A 367 -2.67 17.69 2.72
CA GLU A 367 -2.66 18.74 1.71
C GLU A 367 -3.75 18.44 0.65
N ILE A 368 -4.17 19.43 -0.14
CA ILE A 368 -5.10 19.20 -1.27
C ILE A 368 -4.31 19.03 -2.57
N GLU A 369 -3.29 19.86 -2.75
CA GLU A 369 -2.45 19.89 -3.94
C GLU A 369 -1.50 18.68 -4.01
N ILE A 370 -1.06 18.37 -5.23
CA ILE A 370 -0.06 17.35 -5.52
C ILE A 370 1.32 18.01 -5.48
N GLY A 371 2.33 17.29 -4.97
CA GLY A 371 3.70 17.79 -4.84
C GLY A 371 4.01 18.26 -3.41
N GLU A 372 3.74 17.40 -2.44
CA GLU A 372 4.06 17.69 -1.04
C GLU A 372 5.56 17.84 -0.80
N LYS A 373 5.91 18.60 0.24
CA LYS A 373 7.31 18.76 0.67
C LYS A 373 7.90 17.40 1.06
N ARG A 374 9.05 17.03 0.48
CA ARG A 374 9.65 15.70 0.67
C ARG A 374 10.78 15.70 1.68
N VAL A 375 10.47 15.51 2.96
CA VAL A 375 11.50 15.27 3.98
C VAL A 375 11.99 13.82 3.88
N ILE A 376 13.30 13.60 3.91
CA ILE A 376 13.92 12.27 3.85
C ILE A 376 14.95 12.14 4.97
N SER A 377 14.99 10.99 5.64
CA SER A 377 16.01 10.68 6.65
C SER A 377 16.49 9.23 6.59
N PHE A 378 17.64 8.98 7.23
CA PHE A 378 18.14 7.64 7.48
C PHE A 378 17.69 7.17 8.86
N ASN A 379 16.98 6.04 8.95
CA ASN A 379 16.46 5.55 10.23
C ASN A 379 16.20 4.03 10.24
N GLY A 380 16.05 3.47 11.44
CA GLY A 380 15.59 2.10 11.63
C GLY A 380 14.10 1.97 11.30
N VAL A 381 13.72 0.81 10.76
CA VAL A 381 12.34 0.51 10.38
C VAL A 381 11.88 -0.82 10.96
N GLY A 382 10.57 -1.00 11.09
CA GLY A 382 9.96 -2.17 11.69
C GLY A 382 8.85 -2.71 10.80
N LEU A 383 8.79 -4.04 10.66
CA LEU A 383 7.70 -4.75 10.02
C LEU A 383 7.28 -5.89 10.95
N SER A 384 6.01 -6.06 11.21
CA SER A 384 5.51 -7.18 12.01
C SER A 384 4.22 -7.72 11.44
N LEU A 385 4.05 -9.03 11.52
CA LEU A 385 2.84 -9.73 11.14
C LEU A 385 2.29 -10.50 12.34
N ALA A 386 0.97 -10.63 12.46
CA ALA A 386 0.35 -11.54 13.42
C ALA A 386 -0.68 -12.46 12.72
N PRO A 387 -1.11 -13.56 13.38
CA PRO A 387 -2.03 -14.53 12.79
C PRO A 387 -3.35 -13.90 12.33
N ALA A 388 -3.98 -14.54 11.34
CA ALA A 388 -5.29 -14.09 10.85
C ALA A 388 -6.35 -14.12 11.95
N ILE A 389 -7.19 -13.08 11.99
CA ILE A 389 -8.30 -12.98 12.96
C ILE A 389 -9.56 -13.58 12.34
N SER A 390 -10.19 -14.54 13.03
CA SER A 390 -11.45 -15.15 12.60
C SER A 390 -12.63 -14.20 12.79
N PHE A 391 -13.32 -13.92 11.69
CA PHE A 391 -14.56 -13.15 11.73
C PHE A 391 -15.68 -13.93 12.41
N GLU A 392 -15.74 -15.24 12.21
CA GLU A 392 -16.76 -16.14 12.76
C GLU A 392 -16.73 -16.15 14.30
N ALA A 393 -15.52 -16.21 14.88
CA ALA A 393 -15.34 -16.13 16.33
C ALA A 393 -15.82 -14.79 16.91
N ILE A 394 -15.56 -13.68 16.22
CA ILE A 394 -16.01 -12.35 16.64
C ILE A 394 -17.53 -12.20 16.45
N ALA A 395 -18.07 -12.62 15.29
CA ALA A 395 -19.49 -12.54 14.98
C ALA A 395 -20.34 -13.37 15.96
N ALA A 396 -19.84 -14.52 16.43
CA ALA A 396 -20.53 -15.37 17.40
C ALA A 396 -20.73 -14.71 18.78
N THR A 397 -19.99 -13.63 19.10
CA THR A 397 -20.05 -12.93 20.39
C THR A 397 -20.79 -11.60 20.35
N HIS A 398 -21.29 -11.17 19.18
CA HIS A 398 -21.97 -9.89 18.99
C HIS A 398 -23.43 -10.09 18.53
N ARG A 399 -24.32 -9.16 18.90
CA ARG A 399 -25.77 -9.36 18.74
C ARG A 399 -26.27 -9.07 17.34
N ASN A 400 -25.62 -8.15 16.63
CA ASN A 400 -26.01 -7.72 15.30
C ASN A 400 -24.80 -7.61 14.35
N PRO A 401 -25.03 -7.64 13.03
CA PRO A 401 -23.95 -7.59 12.04
C PRO A 401 -23.10 -6.33 12.10
N ASP A 402 -23.66 -5.17 12.49
CA ASP A 402 -22.93 -3.91 12.56
C ASP A 402 -21.94 -3.88 13.73
N GLU A 403 -22.35 -4.36 14.91
CA GLU A 403 -21.47 -4.56 16.06
C GLU A 403 -20.34 -5.53 15.72
N ALA A 404 -20.64 -6.65 15.06
CA ALA A 404 -19.64 -7.63 14.64
C ALA A 404 -18.63 -7.01 13.65
N ARG A 405 -19.10 -6.16 12.73
CA ARG A 405 -18.26 -5.46 11.75
C ARG A 405 -17.29 -4.48 12.43
N GLU A 406 -17.78 -3.66 13.34
CA GLU A 406 -16.96 -2.73 14.11
C GLU A 406 -15.96 -3.47 15.00
N ALA A 407 -16.42 -4.51 15.71
CA ALA A 407 -15.56 -5.32 16.57
C ALA A 407 -14.46 -6.05 15.80
N TYR A 408 -14.76 -6.55 14.59
CA TYR A 408 -13.76 -7.18 13.72
C TYR A 408 -12.69 -6.19 13.25
N SER A 409 -13.13 -5.01 12.79
CA SER A 409 -12.22 -3.93 12.40
C SER A 409 -11.34 -3.50 13.58
N LYS A 410 -11.94 -3.37 14.77
CA LYS A 410 -11.23 -3.02 16.00
C LYS A 410 -10.21 -4.08 16.41
N ALA A 411 -10.55 -5.36 16.35
CA ALA A 411 -9.62 -6.44 16.71
C ALA A 411 -8.37 -6.45 15.81
N LEU A 412 -8.53 -6.23 14.51
CA LEU A 412 -7.42 -6.08 13.58
C LEU A 412 -6.59 -4.84 13.89
N PHE A 413 -7.24 -3.70 14.14
CA PHE A 413 -6.56 -2.47 14.54
C PHE A 413 -5.77 -2.62 15.84
N ASP A 414 -6.38 -3.20 16.88
CA ASP A 414 -5.73 -3.45 18.18
C ASP A 414 -4.49 -4.34 18.01
N SER A 415 -4.55 -5.37 17.16
CA SER A 415 -3.40 -6.21 16.83
C SER A 415 -2.30 -5.41 16.12
N VAL A 416 -2.63 -4.58 15.13
CA VAL A 416 -1.66 -3.70 14.46
C VAL A 416 -1.02 -2.72 15.45
N SER A 417 -1.81 -2.09 16.32
CA SER A 417 -1.30 -1.18 17.35
C SER A 417 -0.38 -1.87 18.36
N MET A 418 -0.73 -3.09 18.80
CA MET A 418 0.12 -3.89 19.71
C MET A 418 1.48 -4.19 19.06
N GLN A 419 1.46 -4.71 17.83
CA GLN A 419 2.68 -5.00 17.08
C GLN A 419 3.53 -3.73 16.84
N TYR A 420 2.88 -2.63 16.47
CA TYR A 420 3.52 -1.33 16.27
C TYR A 420 4.24 -0.84 17.54
N ASN A 421 3.63 -1.01 18.72
CA ASN A 421 4.25 -0.63 19.98
C ASN A 421 5.49 -1.48 20.32
N VAL A 422 5.50 -2.77 19.96
CA VAL A 422 6.69 -3.63 20.08
C VAL A 422 7.81 -3.13 19.18
N LEU A 423 7.50 -2.80 17.92
CA LEU A 423 8.47 -2.21 16.99
C LEU A 423 9.00 -0.86 17.51
N LYS A 424 8.12 0.00 18.03
CA LYS A 424 8.48 1.30 18.62
C LYS A 424 9.42 1.13 19.81
N ALA A 425 9.16 0.16 20.68
CA ALA A 425 10.03 -0.17 21.81
C ALA A 425 11.39 -0.70 21.37
N ALA A 426 11.44 -1.51 20.30
CA ALA A 426 12.70 -2.02 19.74
C ALA A 426 13.58 -0.89 19.19
N ILE A 427 13.00 -0.02 18.35
CA ILE A 427 13.70 0.99 17.54
C ILE A 427 13.96 2.26 18.35
N TYR A 428 12.91 2.93 18.83
CA TYR A 428 13.03 4.20 19.57
C TYR A 428 13.30 3.97 21.05
N GLY A 429 12.71 2.92 21.64
CA GLY A 429 12.99 2.51 23.01
C GLY A 429 14.36 1.88 23.19
N ARG A 430 15.10 1.62 22.09
CA ARG A 430 16.44 0.99 22.07
C ARG A 430 16.50 -0.35 22.80
N GLN A 431 15.38 -1.07 22.86
CA GLN A 431 15.33 -2.40 23.46
C GLN A 431 15.79 -3.48 22.48
N ALA A 432 15.86 -3.17 21.17
CA ALA A 432 16.19 -4.11 20.12
C ALA A 432 15.36 -5.41 20.24
N LEU A 433 16.00 -6.58 20.12
CA LEU A 433 15.33 -7.89 20.25
C LEU A 433 14.66 -8.11 21.63
N ARG A 434 15.06 -7.38 22.68
CA ARG A 434 14.47 -7.48 24.03
C ARG A 434 13.05 -6.91 24.11
N ALA A 435 12.62 -6.14 23.12
CA ALA A 435 11.24 -5.69 23.01
C ALA A 435 10.26 -6.84 22.66
N SER A 436 10.76 -8.00 22.24
CA SER A 436 9.92 -9.15 21.89
C SER A 436 8.98 -9.52 23.03
N THR A 437 7.77 -9.93 22.65
CA THR A 437 6.72 -10.42 23.56
C THR A 437 6.35 -11.85 23.21
N ALA A 438 5.42 -12.46 23.95
CA ALA A 438 4.88 -13.76 23.58
C ALA A 438 4.17 -13.76 22.20
N ASP A 439 3.61 -12.62 21.80
CA ASP A 439 2.85 -12.46 20.56
C ASP A 439 3.70 -11.92 19.39
N VAL A 440 4.85 -11.32 19.67
CA VAL A 440 5.75 -10.72 18.67
C VAL A 440 7.20 -11.11 18.95
N SER A 441 7.71 -12.06 18.18
CA SER A 441 9.11 -12.47 18.19
C SER A 441 9.90 -11.67 17.15
N LEU A 442 10.78 -10.76 17.58
CA LEU A 442 11.58 -9.93 16.69
C LEU A 442 12.84 -10.66 16.19
N SER A 443 13.26 -10.35 14.97
CA SER A 443 14.53 -10.77 14.38
C SER A 443 15.10 -9.71 13.43
N GLN A 444 16.33 -9.91 12.96
CA GLN A 444 17.00 -9.08 11.95
C GLN A 444 17.52 -9.99 10.82
N PRO A 445 16.67 -10.43 9.88
CA PRO A 445 16.96 -11.52 8.93
C PRO A 445 18.01 -11.20 7.82
N TRP A 446 18.81 -10.17 8.01
CA TRP A 446 19.89 -9.71 7.12
C TRP A 446 21.23 -9.59 7.83
N ILE A 447 21.24 -9.70 9.17
CA ILE A 447 22.44 -9.82 10.02
C ILE A 447 22.65 -11.29 10.29
#